data_AF-A0A3B9F548-F1
#
_entry.id   AF-A0A3B9F548-F1
#
_cell.length_a   1.000
_cell.length_b   1.000
_cell.length_c   1.000
_cell.angle_alpha   90.00
_cell.angle_beta   90.00
_cell.angle_gamma   90.00
#
_symmetry.space_group_name_H-M   'P 1'
#
loop_
_entity.id
_entity.type
_entity.pdbx_description
1 polymer ?
#
loop_
_entity_poly.entity_id
_entity_poly.type
_entity_poly.pdbx_seq_one_letter_code
_entity_poly.pdbx_strand_id
1 'polypeptide(L)'
;MTLDNNQEISYANPQHPGQSAFSLAVSENNPFSHSEVNLGHNHHSQKISHENSNIGDIIPGRVANIKVIGVGGGGGNAVNRMIASDVESVEFWTINTDAQALTLASSPSRLQIGQKLTRGLGAGGNPAIGQKAAEESRDEIITALEGADLVFITAGMGGGTGTGAAPIVAEV
;
A
#
# COMPACT_ATOMS: atom_id res chain seq x y z
N MET A 1 -6.30 -26.67 55.48
CA MET A 1 -6.93 -27.96 55.10
C MET A 1 -6.76 -28.08 53.60
N THR A 2 -5.90 -29.00 53.21
CA THR A 2 -5.62 -29.43 51.83
C THR A 2 -6.85 -30.11 51.23
N LEU A 3 -6.97 -30.09 49.91
CA LEU A 3 -7.14 -31.29 49.08
C LEU A 3 -6.93 -30.91 47.60
N ASP A 4 -5.88 -31.52 47.04
CA ASP A 4 -5.51 -31.55 45.64
C ASP A 4 -6.54 -32.33 44.81
N ASN A 5 -6.66 -32.02 43.51
CA ASN A 5 -7.09 -33.02 42.54
C ASN A 5 -6.51 -32.73 41.15
N ASN A 6 -5.43 -33.47 40.84
CA ASN A 6 -4.90 -33.71 39.51
C ASN A 6 -5.83 -34.65 38.73
N GLN A 7 -6.17 -34.30 37.49
CA GLN A 7 -6.35 -35.27 36.41
C GLN A 7 -5.76 -34.72 35.11
N GLU A 8 -4.67 -35.35 34.66
CA GLU A 8 -4.12 -35.26 33.31
C GLU A 8 -5.10 -35.84 32.29
N ILE A 9 -5.25 -35.19 31.15
CA ILE A 9 -5.67 -35.85 29.92
C ILE A 9 -4.75 -35.38 28.78
N SER A 10 -3.89 -36.31 28.37
CA SER A 10 -3.06 -36.28 27.17
C SER A 10 -3.87 -36.77 25.98
N TYR A 11 -3.83 -36.07 24.84
CA TYR A 11 -4.16 -36.66 23.55
C TYR A 11 -3.17 -36.22 22.47
N ALA A 12 -2.49 -37.22 21.93
CA ALA A 12 -1.53 -37.17 20.85
C ALA A 12 -2.19 -37.02 19.47
N ASN A 13 -1.42 -36.45 18.55
CA ASN A 13 -1.66 -36.35 17.12
C ASN A 13 -1.59 -37.73 16.42
N PRO A 14 -2.32 -37.92 15.30
CA PRO A 14 -1.79 -38.69 14.19
C PRO A 14 -1.91 -37.97 12.82
N GLN A 15 -0.83 -38.09 12.05
CA GLN A 15 -0.64 -37.62 10.66
C GLN A 15 -1.26 -38.55 9.59
N HIS A 16 -1.53 -37.94 8.41
CA HIS A 16 -1.60 -38.46 7.00
C HIS A 16 -2.83 -39.25 6.51
N PRO A 17 -3.08 -39.41 5.17
CA PRO A 17 -2.58 -38.71 3.94
C PRO A 17 -3.71 -38.38 2.90
N GLY A 18 -3.40 -37.71 1.77
CA GLY A 18 -4.24 -37.84 0.55
C GLY A 18 -4.27 -36.64 -0.40
N GLN A 19 -3.37 -36.62 -1.38
CA GLN A 19 -3.33 -35.71 -2.53
C GLN A 19 -4.45 -36.00 -3.54
N SER A 20 -4.95 -34.98 -4.25
CA SER A 20 -5.63 -35.13 -5.54
C SER A 20 -4.95 -34.22 -6.55
N ALA A 21 -3.92 -34.77 -7.21
CA ALA A 21 -3.31 -34.18 -8.39
C ALA A 21 -4.22 -34.41 -9.61
N PHE A 22 -4.58 -33.34 -10.31
CA PHE A 22 -5.19 -33.44 -11.64
C PHE A 22 -4.13 -33.94 -12.63
N SER A 23 -4.28 -35.18 -13.10
CA SER A 23 -3.50 -35.76 -14.19
C SER A 23 -4.23 -35.50 -15.51
N LEU A 24 -3.62 -34.72 -16.39
CA LEU A 24 -3.99 -34.64 -17.81
C LEU A 24 -3.07 -35.58 -18.58
N ALA A 25 -3.60 -36.72 -18.99
CA ALA A 25 -2.95 -37.62 -19.93
C ALA A 25 -3.01 -36.99 -21.34
N VAL A 26 -1.85 -36.69 -21.93
CA VAL A 26 -1.71 -36.41 -23.36
C VAL A 26 -0.96 -37.56 -24.01
N SER A 27 -1.63 -38.16 -24.99
CA SER A 27 -1.25 -39.36 -25.75
C SER A 27 0.13 -39.27 -26.41
N GLU A 28 0.93 -40.32 -26.22
CA GLU A 28 2.03 -40.69 -27.10
C GLU A 28 1.46 -41.03 -28.48
N ASN A 29 1.79 -40.24 -29.50
CA ASN A 29 1.78 -40.60 -30.93
C ASN A 29 2.22 -39.38 -31.75
N ASN A 30 3.53 -39.19 -31.94
CA ASN A 30 4.02 -38.35 -33.04
C ASN A 30 5.00 -39.16 -33.91
N PRO A 31 4.61 -39.57 -35.14
CA PRO A 31 5.28 -40.60 -35.92
C PRO A 31 6.40 -40.08 -36.84
N PHE A 32 6.98 -38.93 -36.55
CA PHE A 32 8.02 -38.32 -37.41
C PHE A 32 9.39 -38.36 -36.75
N SER A 33 9.91 -39.57 -36.58
CA SER A 33 11.35 -39.84 -36.48
C SER A 33 11.88 -40.18 -37.87
N HIS A 34 13.03 -39.58 -38.22
CA HIS A 34 13.88 -39.79 -39.40
C HIS A 34 13.55 -39.04 -40.70
N SER A 35 14.35 -38.02 -41.00
CA SER A 35 15.22 -38.02 -42.20
C SER A 35 16.11 -36.77 -42.19
N GLU A 36 17.42 -36.96 -42.04
CA GLU A 36 18.44 -35.95 -42.30
C GLU A 36 18.47 -35.62 -43.80
N VAL A 37 18.44 -34.34 -44.13
CA VAL A 37 18.86 -33.82 -45.44
C VAL A 37 19.86 -32.70 -45.19
N ASN A 38 21.12 -32.99 -45.45
CA ASN A 38 22.21 -32.02 -45.46
C ASN A 38 22.44 -31.56 -46.90
N LEU A 39 22.30 -30.26 -47.16
CA LEU A 39 22.78 -29.62 -48.39
C LEU A 39 23.27 -28.21 -48.06
N GLY A 40 24.58 -28.08 -47.87
CA GLY A 40 25.25 -26.80 -47.63
C GLY A 40 25.31 -25.94 -48.89
N HIS A 41 25.15 -24.62 -48.72
CA HIS A 41 25.72 -23.60 -49.59
C HIS A 41 26.10 -22.38 -48.74
N ASN A 42 27.39 -22.04 -48.76
CA ASN A 42 27.94 -20.81 -48.21
C ASN A 42 27.44 -19.61 -49.03
N HIS A 43 26.78 -18.65 -48.37
CA HIS A 43 26.77 -17.27 -48.85
C HIS A 43 26.98 -16.30 -47.69
N HIS A 44 28.10 -15.60 -47.80
CA HIS A 44 28.44 -14.39 -47.07
C HIS A 44 27.35 -13.34 -47.29
N SER A 45 26.68 -12.92 -46.22
CA SER A 45 25.86 -11.72 -46.18
C SER A 45 26.04 -11.11 -44.81
N GLN A 46 26.57 -9.89 -44.81
CA GLN A 46 26.75 -9.04 -43.65
C GLN A 46 25.45 -8.99 -42.86
N LYS A 47 25.46 -9.51 -41.63
CA LYS A 47 24.33 -9.39 -40.72
C LYS A 47 24.39 -7.97 -40.15
N ILE A 48 23.67 -7.05 -40.78
CA ILE A 48 23.21 -5.82 -40.15
C ILE A 48 22.60 -6.26 -38.81
N SER A 49 23.17 -5.79 -37.71
CA SER A 49 22.61 -6.01 -36.39
C SER A 49 21.27 -5.28 -36.35
N HIS A 50 20.21 -6.01 -36.68
CA HIS A 50 18.84 -5.59 -36.46
C HIS A 50 18.67 -5.36 -34.97
N GLU A 51 18.56 -4.10 -34.56
CA GLU A 51 17.89 -3.70 -33.34
C GLU A 51 16.44 -4.16 -33.48
N ASN A 52 16.17 -5.39 -33.06
CA ASN A 52 14.81 -5.81 -32.78
C ASN A 52 14.43 -5.16 -31.45
N SER A 53 14.04 -3.90 -31.48
CA SER A 53 13.16 -3.38 -30.44
C SER A 53 11.87 -4.19 -30.56
N ASN A 54 11.69 -5.18 -29.69
CA ASN A 54 10.45 -5.94 -29.66
C ASN A 54 9.31 -4.95 -29.44
N ILE A 55 8.36 -4.90 -30.39
CA ILE A 55 7.14 -4.08 -30.36
C ILE A 55 6.17 -4.69 -29.32
N GLY A 56 6.63 -4.83 -28.08
CA GLY A 56 5.96 -5.57 -27.02
C GLY A 56 6.68 -5.52 -25.67
N ASP A 57 7.90 -4.97 -25.61
CA ASP A 57 8.58 -4.79 -24.33
C ASP A 57 7.98 -3.59 -23.59
N ILE A 58 7.18 -3.87 -22.55
CA ILE A 58 6.73 -2.84 -21.60
C ILE A 58 7.98 -2.42 -20.81
N ILE A 59 8.52 -1.24 -21.13
CA ILE A 59 9.59 -0.63 -20.35
C ILE A 59 8.94 -0.04 -19.09
N PRO A 60 9.19 -0.57 -17.88
CA PRO A 60 8.63 0.00 -16.67
C PRO A 60 9.17 1.42 -16.48
N GLY A 61 8.27 2.40 -16.30
CA GLY A 61 8.66 3.76 -15.93
C GLY A 61 9.31 3.80 -14.54
N ARG A 62 9.82 4.97 -14.13
CA ARG A 62 10.31 5.18 -12.76
C ARG A 62 9.23 4.77 -11.75
N VAL A 63 9.63 4.19 -10.62
CA VAL A 63 8.72 3.90 -9.50
C VAL A 63 8.11 5.21 -9.01
N ALA A 64 6.79 5.28 -8.92
CA ALA A 64 6.08 6.47 -8.45
C ALA A 64 6.17 6.60 -6.93
N ASN A 65 6.46 7.80 -6.44
CA ASN A 65 6.41 8.11 -5.03
C ASN A 65 4.95 8.34 -4.61
N ILE A 66 4.35 7.37 -3.92
CA ILE A 66 2.95 7.44 -3.49
C ILE A 66 2.89 7.81 -2.00
N LYS A 67 2.11 8.83 -1.66
CA LYS A 67 1.80 9.20 -0.28
C LYS A 67 0.34 8.92 0.05
N VAL A 68 0.06 8.36 1.22
CA VAL A 68 -1.30 8.20 1.76
C VAL A 68 -1.44 9.10 2.99
N ILE A 69 -2.36 10.05 2.91
CA ILE A 69 -2.56 11.11 3.91
C ILE A 69 -3.90 10.88 4.62
N GLY A 70 -3.84 10.44 5.87
CA GLY A 70 -5.01 10.31 6.74
C GLY A 70 -5.34 11.62 7.45
N VAL A 71 -6.47 12.22 7.13
CA VAL A 71 -6.88 13.52 7.69
C VAL A 71 -7.99 13.33 8.75
N GLY A 72 -7.74 13.86 9.95
CA GLY A 72 -8.62 13.74 11.11
C GLY A 72 -8.69 12.33 11.69
N GLY A 73 -9.57 12.11 12.67
CA GLY A 73 -9.65 10.83 13.39
C GLY A 73 -10.03 9.64 12.50
N GLY A 74 -11.04 9.79 11.64
CA GLY A 74 -11.43 8.73 10.71
C GLY A 74 -10.35 8.40 9.68
N GLY A 75 -9.69 9.42 9.11
CA GLY A 75 -8.59 9.23 8.17
C GLY A 75 -7.38 8.57 8.81
N GLY A 76 -6.99 9.01 10.01
CA GLY A 76 -5.90 8.39 10.78
C GLY A 76 -6.19 6.93 11.13
N ASN A 77 -7.43 6.59 11.50
CA ASN A 77 -7.81 5.20 11.75
C ASN A 77 -7.73 4.33 10.48
N ALA A 78 -8.12 4.87 9.33
CA ALA A 78 -7.97 4.18 8.05
C ALA A 78 -6.50 3.91 7.72
N VAL A 79 -5.62 4.91 7.91
CA VAL A 79 -4.17 4.76 7.74
C VAL A 79 -3.60 3.71 8.69
N ASN A 80 -3.97 3.73 9.97
CA ASN A 80 -3.54 2.70 10.92
C ASN A 80 -3.93 1.30 10.46
N ARG A 81 -5.13 1.14 9.88
CA ARG A 81 -5.58 -0.15 9.33
C ARG A 81 -4.77 -0.56 8.10
N MET A 82 -4.40 0.37 7.22
CA MET A 82 -3.56 0.09 6.06
C MET A 82 -2.16 -0.39 6.50
N ILE A 83 -1.56 0.29 7.48
CA ILE A 83 -0.28 -0.11 8.07
C ILE A 83 -0.38 -1.51 8.69
N ALA A 84 -1.42 -1.76 9.51
CA ALA A 84 -1.63 -3.05 10.14
C ALA A 84 -2.01 -4.19 9.17
N SER A 85 -2.31 -3.84 7.91
CA SER A 85 -2.58 -4.82 6.84
C SER A 85 -1.39 -4.94 5.88
N ASP A 86 -0.22 -4.43 6.28
CA ASP A 86 1.04 -4.51 5.54
C ASP A 86 0.93 -3.97 4.09
N VAL A 87 0.25 -2.83 3.92
CA VAL A 87 0.25 -2.12 2.63
C VAL A 87 1.64 -1.52 2.40
N GLU A 88 2.33 -2.03 1.38
CA GLU A 88 3.70 -1.66 1.03
C GLU A 88 3.78 -0.56 -0.04
N SER A 89 5.00 -0.04 -0.25
CA SER A 89 5.34 0.91 -1.32
C SER A 89 4.59 2.24 -1.30
N VAL A 90 4.09 2.65 -0.13
CA VAL A 90 3.50 3.97 0.09
C VAL A 90 4.06 4.60 1.36
N GLU A 91 4.15 5.92 1.37
CA GLU A 91 4.50 6.69 2.57
C GLU A 91 3.22 7.13 3.29
N PHE A 92 3.07 6.70 4.54
CA PHE A 92 1.89 7.05 5.34
C PHE A 92 2.11 8.31 6.16
N TRP A 93 1.15 9.23 6.07
CA TRP A 93 1.04 10.42 6.91
C TRP A 93 -0.28 10.46 7.66
N THR A 94 -0.27 10.98 8.88
CA THR A 94 -1.49 11.35 9.61
C THR A 94 -1.48 12.84 9.94
N ILE A 95 -2.54 13.54 9.52
CA ILE A 95 -2.75 14.96 9.76
C ILE A 95 -3.95 15.13 10.69
N ASN A 96 -3.78 15.84 11.81
CA ASN A 96 -4.88 16.10 12.72
C ASN A 96 -4.70 17.41 13.51
N THR A 97 -5.80 17.98 13.98
CA THR A 97 -5.78 19.11 14.93
C THR A 97 -5.63 18.66 16.38
N ASP A 98 -5.99 17.40 16.66
CA ASP A 98 -5.94 16.82 18.00
C ASP A 98 -4.58 16.15 18.23
N ALA A 99 -3.83 16.64 19.22
CA ALA A 99 -2.51 16.15 19.55
C ALA A 99 -2.55 14.73 20.14
N GLN A 100 -3.59 14.39 20.92
CA GLN A 100 -3.73 13.06 21.52
C GLN A 100 -4.02 12.01 20.45
N ALA A 101 -4.82 12.36 19.44
CA ALA A 101 -5.04 11.48 18.31
C ALA A 101 -3.74 11.20 17.52
N LEU A 102 -2.85 12.20 17.40
CA LEU A 102 -1.57 12.03 16.72
C LEU A 102 -0.57 11.18 17.52
N THR A 103 -0.53 11.31 18.85
CA THR A 103 0.38 10.48 19.67
C THR A 103 0.02 8.99 19.60
N LEU A 104 -1.22 8.66 19.27
CA LEU A 104 -1.71 7.29 19.08
C LEU A 104 -1.63 6.78 17.62
N ALA A 105 -1.25 7.63 16.67
CA ALA A 105 -1.18 7.25 15.26
C ALA A 105 -0.01 6.29 14.99
N SER A 106 -0.25 5.22 14.24
CA SER A 106 0.76 4.23 13.86
C SER A 106 1.67 4.72 12.72
N SER A 107 1.22 5.73 11.97
CA SER A 107 2.00 6.34 10.90
C SER A 107 3.27 7.03 11.47
N PRO A 108 4.44 6.81 10.84
CA PRO A 108 5.69 7.41 11.29
C PRO A 108 5.69 8.93 11.07
N SER A 109 5.08 9.40 9.99
CA SER A 109 5.00 10.82 9.63
C SER A 109 3.69 11.42 10.12
N ARG A 110 3.77 12.41 11.02
CA ARG A 110 2.61 13.01 11.67
C ARG A 110 2.70 14.52 11.61
N LEU A 111 1.58 15.17 11.29
CA LEU A 111 1.49 16.61 11.23
C LEU A 111 0.31 17.11 12.07
N GLN A 112 0.63 17.97 13.04
CA GLN A 112 -0.38 18.67 13.81
C GLN A 112 -0.68 20.03 13.20
N ILE A 113 -1.91 20.21 12.72
CA ILE A 113 -2.35 21.46 12.08
C ILE A 113 -3.14 22.36 13.03
N GLY A 114 -3.07 23.68 12.80
CA GLY A 114 -3.82 24.67 13.58
C GLY A 114 -3.44 24.68 15.06
N GLN A 115 -2.14 24.57 15.36
CA GLN A 115 -1.64 24.54 16.74
C GLN A 115 -2.02 25.81 17.51
N LYS A 116 -1.98 26.98 16.85
CA LYS A 116 -2.33 28.25 17.52
C LYS A 116 -3.84 28.37 17.70
N LEU A 117 -4.62 27.93 16.72
CA LEU A 117 -6.07 27.97 16.74
C LEU A 117 -6.70 27.01 17.76
N THR A 118 -6.25 25.76 17.77
CA THR A 118 -6.91 24.68 18.54
C THR A 118 -6.18 24.33 19.84
N ARG A 119 -4.90 24.73 19.96
CA ARG A 119 -4.01 24.35 21.07
C ARG A 119 -3.90 22.84 21.24
N GLY A 120 -4.09 22.08 20.16
CA GLY A 120 -4.02 20.62 20.16
C GLY A 120 -5.25 19.90 20.71
N LEU A 121 -6.35 20.62 20.97
CA LEU A 121 -7.59 20.06 21.53
C LEU A 121 -8.58 19.57 20.46
N GLY A 122 -8.23 19.71 19.18
CA GLY A 122 -9.08 19.30 18.07
C GLY A 122 -10.08 20.37 17.59
N ALA A 123 -10.77 20.06 16.50
CA ALA A 123 -11.75 20.95 15.85
C ALA A 123 -13.16 20.90 16.46
N GLY A 124 -13.40 20.05 17.47
CA GLY A 124 -14.68 19.96 18.18
C GLY A 124 -15.89 19.62 17.28
N GLY A 125 -15.68 18.87 16.21
CA GLY A 125 -16.74 18.53 15.24
C GLY A 125 -17.11 19.64 14.26
N ASN A 126 -16.47 20.82 14.33
CA ASN A 126 -16.77 21.95 13.45
C ASN A 126 -15.85 21.98 12.21
N PRO A 127 -16.37 21.78 10.99
CA PRO A 127 -15.57 21.80 9.77
C PRO A 127 -14.85 23.11 9.51
N ALA A 128 -15.45 24.26 9.87
CA ALA A 128 -14.83 25.56 9.67
C ALA A 128 -13.55 25.74 10.50
N ILE A 129 -13.46 25.08 11.67
CA ILE A 129 -12.22 25.06 12.47
C ILE A 129 -11.18 24.17 11.80
N GLY A 130 -11.57 23.00 11.30
CA GLY A 130 -10.68 22.11 10.56
C GLY A 130 -10.08 22.78 9.31
N GLN A 131 -10.89 23.52 8.56
CA GLN A 131 -10.46 24.28 7.39
C GLN A 131 -9.43 25.35 7.78
N LYS A 132 -9.77 26.22 8.73
CA LYS A 132 -8.86 27.29 9.21
C LYS A 132 -7.57 26.74 9.78
N ALA A 133 -7.63 25.60 10.47
CA ALA A 133 -6.44 24.93 10.98
C ALA A 133 -5.51 24.45 9.85
N ALA A 134 -6.07 23.93 8.76
CA ALA A 134 -5.28 23.53 7.59
C ALA A 134 -4.72 24.73 6.85
N GLU A 135 -5.50 25.82 6.71
CA GLU A 135 -5.04 27.08 6.13
C GLU A 135 -3.88 27.70 6.96
N GLU A 136 -3.97 27.67 8.30
CA GLU A 136 -2.90 28.14 9.20
C GLU A 136 -1.59 27.38 8.99
N SER A 137 -1.68 26.07 8.72
CA SER A 137 -0.53 25.17 8.57
C SER A 137 -0.25 24.81 7.10
N ARG A 138 -0.63 25.67 6.14
CA ARG A 138 -0.52 25.37 4.70
C ARG A 138 0.91 25.04 4.28
N ASP A 139 1.90 25.80 4.75
CA ASP A 139 3.31 25.57 4.42
C ASP A 139 3.81 24.21 4.92
N GLU A 140 3.36 23.79 6.11
CA GLU A 140 3.69 22.48 6.67
C GLU A 140 3.06 21.34 5.85
N ILE A 141 1.84 21.56 5.33
CA ILE A 141 1.16 20.62 4.43
C ILE A 141 1.90 20.52 3.09
N ILE A 142 2.37 21.64 2.52
CA ILE A 142 3.20 21.64 1.31
C ILE A 142 4.40 20.72 1.52
N THR A 143 5.17 20.95 2.59
CA THR A 143 6.34 20.12 2.90
C THR A 143 5.99 18.65 3.13
N ALA A 144 4.83 18.34 3.72
CA ALA A 144 4.38 16.96 3.87
C ALA A 144 4.09 16.27 2.53
N LEU A 145 3.61 17.02 1.52
CA LEU A 145 3.25 16.50 0.21
C LEU A 145 4.41 16.51 -0.81
N GLU A 146 5.47 17.30 -0.55
CA GLU A 146 6.63 17.42 -1.43
C GLU A 146 7.20 16.05 -1.86
N GLY A 147 7.57 15.95 -3.14
CA GLY A 147 8.18 14.76 -3.74
C GLY A 147 7.22 13.61 -4.06
N ALA A 148 5.92 13.75 -3.76
CA ALA A 148 4.90 12.78 -4.17
C ALA A 148 4.56 12.92 -5.67
N ASP A 149 4.49 11.79 -6.37
CA ASP A 149 3.91 11.70 -7.72
C ASP A 149 2.38 11.51 -7.64
N LEU A 150 1.90 10.86 -6.58
CA LEU A 150 0.49 10.57 -6.34
C LEU A 150 0.18 10.66 -4.84
N VAL A 151 -0.92 11.32 -4.51
CA VAL A 151 -1.39 11.50 -3.14
C VAL A 151 -2.79 10.90 -3.00
N PHE A 152 -2.95 9.98 -2.06
CA PHE A 152 -4.25 9.48 -1.62
C PHE A 152 -4.66 10.17 -0.33
N ILE A 153 -5.73 10.94 -0.37
CA ILE A 153 -6.28 11.58 0.84
C ILE A 153 -7.43 10.71 1.34
N THR A 154 -7.32 10.25 2.58
CA THR A 154 -8.39 9.52 3.27
C THR A 154 -8.88 10.31 4.46
N ALA A 155 -10.20 10.49 4.55
CA ALA A 155 -10.84 11.23 5.62
C ALA A 155 -12.21 10.65 5.93
N GLY A 156 -12.58 10.65 7.21
CA GLY A 156 -13.95 10.44 7.63
C GLY A 156 -14.73 11.76 7.60
N MET A 157 -15.75 11.84 6.74
CA MET A 157 -16.61 13.02 6.63
C MET A 157 -17.60 13.11 7.81
N GLY A 158 -18.11 14.31 8.09
CA GLY A 158 -19.08 14.61 9.15
C GLY A 158 -18.45 15.12 10.46
N GLY A 159 -17.16 14.88 10.69
CA GLY A 159 -16.40 15.48 11.79
C GLY A 159 -15.86 16.88 11.46
N GLY A 160 -15.09 17.48 12.36
CA GLY A 160 -14.50 18.81 12.15
C GLY A 160 -13.23 18.78 11.28
N THR A 161 -12.21 18.07 11.75
CA THR A 161 -10.89 18.07 11.08
C THR A 161 -10.93 17.41 9.71
N GLY A 162 -11.47 16.19 9.59
CA GLY A 162 -11.54 15.48 8.31
C GLY A 162 -12.29 16.28 7.25
N THR A 163 -13.51 16.71 7.55
CA THR A 163 -14.37 17.47 6.63
C THR A 163 -13.75 18.81 6.22
N GLY A 164 -13.17 19.54 7.18
CA GLY A 164 -12.65 20.89 6.93
C GLY A 164 -11.25 20.92 6.30
N ALA A 165 -10.36 20.04 6.76
CA ALA A 165 -8.96 20.05 6.34
C ALA A 165 -8.71 19.27 5.05
N ALA A 166 -9.45 18.19 4.78
CA ALA A 166 -9.19 17.35 3.60
C ALA A 166 -9.26 18.11 2.26
N PRO A 167 -10.22 19.03 2.03
CA PRO A 167 -10.23 19.85 0.81
C PRO A 167 -8.99 20.75 0.68
N ILE A 168 -8.51 21.31 1.79
CA ILE A 168 -7.31 22.17 1.80
C ILE A 168 -6.06 21.33 1.49
N VAL A 169 -5.94 20.14 2.07
CA VAL A 169 -4.85 19.21 1.77
C VAL A 169 -4.86 18.79 0.30
N ALA A 170 -6.03 18.68 -0.34
CA ALA A 170 -6.15 18.34 -1.75
C ALA A 170 -5.84 19.51 -2.71
N GLU A 171 -5.97 20.74 -2.24
CA GLU A 171 -5.72 21.96 -3.03
C GLU A 171 -4.23 22.31 -3.12
N VAL A 172 -3.46 21.91 -2.10
CA VAL A 172 -2.01 22.13 -1.98
C VAL A 172 -1.25 21.26 -2.97
#